data_AF-A0A976LNS2-F1
#
_entry.id   AF-A0A976LNS2-F1
#
_cell.length_a   1.000
_cell.length_b   1.000
_cell.length_c   1.000
_cell.angle_alpha   90.00
_cell.angle_beta   90.00
_cell.angle_gamma   90.00
#
_symmetry.space_group_name_H-M   'P 1'
#
loop_
_entity.id
_entity.type
_entity.pdbx_description
1 polymer ?
#
loop_
_entity_poly.entity_id
_entity_poly.type
_entity_poly.pdbx_seq_one_letter_code
_entity_poly.pdbx_strand_id
1 'polypeptide(L)'
;MSLPPFPFQPEEPHDMQTPPLHPDSQSDAERLLGTVRTLARELRPNVQDAEHLGLDHSLERDFGLDSLARVELLIRIERELGAKLGEKAFVDAETPRDLLRQIVGTISAETPTPVGIPVFVEAKVYHSPQAASTLIEILDWHAARHAERVHFTLYDEEERTEDITYRMLQEQAKALAAGLHQHGLSSGDKVAIMLPTGRGFFAAFYGTA
;
A
#
# COMPACT_ATOMS: atom_id res chain seq x y z
N MET A 1 -56.47 46.58 -31.29
CA MET A 1 -55.17 47.07 -31.81
C MET A 1 -54.11 46.17 -31.19
N SER A 2 -53.60 45.22 -31.99
CA SER A 2 -52.83 44.04 -31.55
C SER A 2 -51.33 44.35 -31.53
N LEU A 3 -50.62 43.94 -30.49
CA LEU A 3 -49.15 43.99 -30.39
C LEU A 3 -48.50 43.02 -31.39
N PRO A 4 -47.32 43.33 -31.97
CA PRO A 4 -46.61 42.42 -32.86
C PRO A 4 -45.90 41.29 -32.08
N PRO A 5 -45.63 40.13 -32.72
CA PRO A 5 -44.93 39.01 -32.10
C PRO A 5 -43.42 39.28 -32.01
N PHE A 6 -42.80 38.86 -30.91
CA PHE A 6 -41.34 38.83 -30.76
C PHE A 6 -40.71 37.83 -31.74
N PRO A 7 -39.53 38.12 -32.31
CA PRO A 7 -38.84 37.17 -33.17
C PRO A 7 -38.31 35.98 -32.34
N PHE A 8 -38.56 34.78 -32.85
CA PHE A 8 -37.97 33.53 -32.36
C PHE A 8 -36.45 33.59 -32.63
N GLN A 9 -35.63 33.62 -31.58
CA GLN A 9 -34.20 33.34 -31.72
C GLN A 9 -34.00 31.82 -31.74
N PRO A 10 -33.25 31.26 -32.70
CA PRO A 10 -32.89 29.85 -32.65
C PRO A 10 -31.93 29.63 -31.48
N GLU A 11 -32.32 28.77 -30.54
CA GLU A 11 -31.43 28.24 -29.50
C GLU A 11 -30.24 27.56 -30.20
N GLU A 12 -29.05 28.14 -30.02
CA GLU A 12 -27.79 27.47 -30.38
C GLU A 12 -27.74 26.13 -29.63
N PRO A 13 -27.30 25.03 -30.29
CA PRO A 13 -27.09 23.79 -29.59
C PRO A 13 -26.06 24.06 -28.48
N HIS A 14 -26.49 23.87 -27.23
CA HIS A 14 -25.59 23.79 -26.09
C HIS A 14 -24.54 22.73 -26.42
N ASP A 15 -23.38 23.18 -26.89
CA ASP A 15 -22.17 22.37 -26.88
C ASP A 15 -22.05 21.84 -25.46
N MET A 16 -22.21 20.53 -25.32
CA MET A 16 -21.79 19.80 -24.14
C MET A 16 -20.28 19.97 -24.07
N GLN A 17 -19.87 21.09 -23.45
CA GLN A 17 -18.49 21.41 -23.16
C GLN A 17 -17.99 20.28 -22.27
N THR A 18 -17.38 19.27 -22.90
CA THR A 18 -16.54 18.33 -22.20
C THR A 18 -15.45 19.19 -21.57
N PRO A 19 -15.32 19.25 -20.24
CA PRO A 19 -14.33 20.11 -19.62
C PRO A 19 -12.97 19.78 -20.24
N PRO A 20 -12.16 20.79 -20.57
CA PRO A 20 -10.87 20.55 -21.20
C PRO A 20 -10.06 19.67 -20.26
N LEU A 21 -9.77 18.44 -20.69
CA LEU A 21 -8.73 17.64 -20.08
C LEU A 21 -7.48 18.50 -20.18
N HIS A 22 -6.97 18.97 -19.04
CA HIS A 22 -5.64 19.53 -19.00
C HIS A 22 -4.70 18.50 -19.66
N PRO A 23 -3.82 18.90 -20.61
CA PRO A 23 -2.97 17.96 -21.33
C PRO A 23 -2.11 17.11 -20.36
N ASP A 24 -1.78 17.67 -19.19
CA ASP A 24 -1.16 16.95 -18.08
C ASP A 24 -2.07 15.82 -17.55
N SER A 25 -3.36 16.07 -17.32
CA SER A 25 -4.31 15.08 -16.79
C SER A 25 -4.58 13.91 -17.72
N GLN A 26 -4.60 14.12 -19.04
CA GLN A 26 -4.76 13.01 -19.99
C GLN A 26 -3.46 12.19 -20.09
N SER A 27 -2.30 12.83 -20.05
CA SER A 27 -1.01 12.15 -20.04
C SER A 27 -0.79 11.36 -18.73
N ASP A 28 -1.21 11.91 -17.60
CA ASP A 28 -1.16 11.25 -16.29
C ASP A 28 -2.13 10.08 -16.22
N ALA A 29 -3.30 10.21 -16.86
CA ALA A 29 -4.25 9.12 -16.99
C ALA A 29 -3.68 7.92 -17.75
N GLU A 30 -3.02 8.17 -18.87
CA GLU A 30 -2.36 7.12 -19.65
C GLU A 30 -1.18 6.50 -18.90
N ARG A 31 -0.36 7.33 -18.23
CA ARG A 31 0.78 6.86 -17.42
C ARG A 31 0.32 6.00 -16.26
N LEU A 32 -0.66 6.46 -15.47
CA LEU A 32 -1.23 5.69 -14.37
C LEU A 32 -1.81 4.36 -14.86
N LEU A 33 -2.62 4.39 -15.92
CA LEU A 33 -3.22 3.18 -16.46
C LEU A 33 -2.16 2.19 -16.94
N GLY A 34 -1.08 2.70 -17.55
CA GLY A 34 0.11 1.91 -17.91
C GLY A 34 0.78 1.26 -16.71
N THR A 35 0.96 1.99 -15.60
CA THR A 35 1.53 1.47 -14.34
C THR A 35 0.64 0.36 -13.76
N VAL A 36 -0.68 0.59 -13.68
CA VAL A 36 -1.66 -0.39 -13.16
C VAL A 36 -1.66 -1.67 -13.99
N ARG A 37 -1.73 -1.56 -15.33
CA ARG A 37 -1.72 -2.72 -16.24
C ARG A 37 -0.41 -3.48 -16.20
N THR A 38 0.71 -2.78 -16.03
CA THR A 38 2.03 -3.42 -15.92
C THR A 38 2.12 -4.25 -14.65
N LEU A 39 1.72 -3.69 -13.51
CA LEU A 39 1.70 -4.43 -12.25
C LEU A 39 0.73 -5.62 -12.30
N ALA A 40 -0.46 -5.44 -12.88
CA ALA A 40 -1.43 -6.54 -13.03
C ALA A 40 -0.86 -7.71 -13.86
N ARG A 41 -0.14 -7.42 -14.95
CA ARG A 41 0.52 -8.45 -15.79
C ARG A 41 1.66 -9.16 -15.08
N GLU A 42 2.47 -8.44 -14.30
CA GLU A 42 3.54 -9.05 -13.50
C GLU A 42 2.99 -10.06 -12.50
N LEU A 43 1.87 -9.73 -11.86
CA LEU A 43 1.24 -10.59 -10.86
C LEU A 43 0.42 -11.73 -11.48
N ARG A 44 -0.16 -11.53 -12.68
CA ARG A 44 -1.00 -12.53 -13.36
C ARG A 44 -0.68 -12.63 -14.86
N PRO A 45 0.34 -13.42 -15.26
CA PRO A 45 0.77 -13.55 -16.65
C PRO A 45 -0.29 -14.14 -17.60
N ASN A 46 -1.31 -14.83 -17.06
CA ASN A 46 -2.35 -15.53 -17.83
C ASN A 46 -3.63 -14.70 -18.09
N VAL A 47 -3.73 -13.45 -17.62
CA VAL A 47 -4.91 -12.61 -17.85
C VAL A 47 -4.71 -11.81 -19.14
N GLN A 48 -5.22 -12.33 -20.26
CA GLN A 48 -5.13 -11.71 -21.59
C GLN A 48 -5.94 -10.41 -21.73
N ASP A 49 -6.75 -10.06 -20.71
CA ASP A 49 -7.70 -8.96 -20.77
C ASP A 49 -7.24 -7.67 -20.09
N ALA A 50 -6.05 -7.65 -19.46
CA ALA A 50 -5.56 -6.45 -18.76
C ALA A 50 -5.43 -5.21 -19.68
N GLU A 51 -5.18 -5.41 -20.98
CA GLU A 51 -5.11 -4.33 -21.97
C GLU A 51 -6.47 -3.69 -22.27
N HIS A 52 -7.56 -4.42 -22.06
CA HIS A 52 -8.93 -3.91 -22.25
C HIS A 52 -9.46 -3.18 -21.01
N LEU A 53 -8.85 -3.38 -19.85
CA LEU A 53 -9.25 -2.72 -18.61
C LEU A 53 -8.89 -1.23 -18.65
N GLY A 54 -9.91 -0.38 -18.59
CA GLY A 54 -9.81 1.08 -18.50
C GLY A 54 -9.85 1.64 -17.07
N LEU A 55 -9.88 2.97 -16.96
CA LEU A 55 -9.78 3.71 -15.69
C LEU A 55 -10.92 3.47 -14.69
N ASP A 56 -12.05 2.94 -15.14
CA ASP A 56 -13.24 2.68 -14.30
C ASP A 56 -13.30 1.23 -13.78
N HIS A 57 -12.34 0.39 -14.15
CA HIS A 57 -12.30 -0.99 -13.68
C HIS A 57 -11.74 -1.06 -12.25
N SER A 58 -12.26 -1.99 -11.48
CA SER A 58 -11.90 -2.22 -10.08
C SER A 58 -10.47 -2.72 -9.97
N LEU A 59 -9.67 -2.05 -9.13
CA LEU A 59 -8.29 -2.45 -8.84
C LEU A 59 -8.21 -3.88 -8.29
N GLU A 60 -9.15 -4.26 -7.41
CA GLU A 60 -9.16 -5.57 -6.78
C GLU A 60 -9.87 -6.64 -7.64
N ARG A 61 -11.09 -6.35 -8.11
CA ARG A 61 -11.90 -7.37 -8.82
C ARG A 61 -11.44 -7.62 -10.25
N ASP A 62 -11.11 -6.55 -10.97
CA ASP A 62 -10.83 -6.64 -12.40
C ASP A 62 -9.31 -6.73 -12.64
N PHE A 63 -8.52 -5.82 -12.05
CA PHE A 63 -7.05 -5.87 -12.15
C PHE A 63 -6.41 -6.92 -11.23
N GLY A 64 -7.16 -7.45 -10.26
CA GLY A 64 -6.67 -8.52 -9.38
C GLY A 64 -5.61 -8.09 -8.37
N LEU A 65 -5.53 -6.79 -8.05
CA LEU A 65 -4.58 -6.22 -7.12
C LEU A 65 -5.10 -6.37 -5.69
N ASP A 66 -4.48 -7.27 -4.93
CA ASP A 66 -4.72 -7.43 -3.50
C ASP A 66 -4.17 -6.25 -2.67
N SER A 67 -4.36 -6.29 -1.36
CA SER A 67 -3.90 -5.23 -0.46
C SER A 67 -2.39 -4.96 -0.54
N LEU A 68 -1.55 -5.96 -0.79
CA LEU A 68 -0.09 -5.78 -0.90
C LEU A 68 0.29 -5.23 -2.28
N ALA A 69 -0.34 -5.72 -3.34
CA ALA A 69 -0.18 -5.21 -4.69
C ALA A 69 -0.61 -3.75 -4.79
N ARG A 70 -1.63 -3.33 -4.01
CA ARG A 70 -2.01 -1.93 -3.90
C ARG A 70 -0.90 -1.10 -3.25
N VAL A 71 -0.24 -1.57 -2.19
CA VAL A 71 0.90 -0.84 -1.60
C VAL A 71 2.07 -0.70 -2.61
N GLU A 72 2.39 -1.74 -3.38
CA GLU A 72 3.39 -1.66 -4.46
C GLU A 72 2.97 -0.68 -5.56
N LEU A 73 1.68 -0.68 -5.94
CA LEU A 73 1.13 0.27 -6.92
C LEU A 73 1.34 1.72 -6.46
N LEU A 74 1.09 2.01 -5.19
CA LEU A 74 1.33 3.34 -4.60
C LEU A 74 2.78 3.78 -4.78
N ILE A 75 3.75 2.93 -4.41
CA ILE A 75 5.18 3.23 -4.51
C ILE A 75 5.58 3.54 -5.97
N ARG A 76 5.05 2.77 -6.94
CA ARG A 76 5.33 3.00 -8.35
C ARG A 76 4.72 4.30 -8.87
N ILE A 77 3.49 4.62 -8.45
CA ILE A 77 2.83 5.88 -8.80
C ILE A 77 3.62 7.07 -8.28
N GLU A 78 4.04 7.05 -7.02
CA GLU A 78 4.83 8.14 -6.44
C GLU A 78 6.16 8.33 -7.19
N ARG A 79 6.79 7.24 -7.62
CA ARG A 79 8.04 7.27 -8.39
C ARG A 79 7.85 7.76 -9.83
N GLU A 80 6.77 7.34 -10.49
CA GLU A 80 6.57 7.57 -11.94
C GLU A 80 5.82 8.88 -12.23
N LEU A 81 4.86 9.24 -11.39
CA LEU A 81 4.05 10.46 -11.52
C LEU A 81 4.50 11.58 -10.56
N GLY A 82 5.38 11.30 -9.60
CA GLY A 82 5.94 12.32 -8.70
C GLY A 82 4.93 12.92 -7.70
N ALA A 83 3.72 12.36 -7.63
CA ALA A 83 2.64 12.83 -6.75
C ALA A 83 2.64 12.03 -5.45
N LYS A 84 2.64 12.72 -4.30
CA LYS A 84 2.45 12.07 -3.00
C LYS A 84 0.97 11.84 -2.76
N LEU A 85 0.54 10.58 -2.80
CA LEU A 85 -0.83 10.22 -2.49
C LEU A 85 -0.96 10.01 -0.99
N GLY A 86 -1.93 10.67 -0.36
CA GLY A 86 -2.22 10.44 1.06
C GLY A 86 -2.67 8.98 1.28
N GLU A 87 -2.11 8.32 2.30
CA GLU A 87 -2.31 6.90 2.58
C GLU A 87 -3.80 6.53 2.71
N LYS A 88 -4.61 7.35 3.40
CA LYS A 88 -6.07 7.19 3.50
C LYS A 88 -6.78 7.29 2.14
N ALA A 89 -6.42 8.28 1.32
CA ALA A 89 -7.03 8.48 0.01
C ALA A 89 -6.68 7.37 -1.00
N PHE A 90 -5.54 6.71 -0.81
CA PHE A 90 -5.15 5.56 -1.60
C PHE A 90 -5.92 4.29 -1.21
N VAL A 91 -6.18 4.07 0.08
CA VAL A 91 -6.95 2.93 0.59
C VAL A 91 -8.40 2.97 0.06
N ASP A 92 -9.00 4.15 0.04
CA ASP A 92 -10.40 4.34 -0.38
C ASP A 92 -10.60 4.27 -1.92
N ALA A 93 -9.53 4.30 -2.71
CA ALA A 93 -9.62 4.32 -4.17
C ALA A 93 -10.01 2.93 -4.74
N GLU A 94 -11.20 2.80 -5.32
CA GLU A 94 -11.63 1.51 -5.90
C GLU A 94 -11.16 1.33 -7.36
N THR A 95 -10.91 2.44 -8.06
CA THR A 95 -10.58 2.47 -9.48
C THR A 95 -9.36 3.35 -9.79
N PRO A 96 -8.65 3.13 -10.92
CA PRO A 96 -7.61 4.06 -11.37
C PRO A 96 -8.11 5.50 -11.54
N ARG A 97 -9.38 5.72 -11.90
CA ARG A 97 -9.97 7.07 -11.97
C ARG A 97 -10.02 7.75 -10.60
N ASP A 98 -10.26 7.00 -9.54
CA ASP A 98 -10.22 7.53 -8.17
C ASP A 98 -8.82 7.98 -7.81
N LEU A 99 -7.80 7.17 -8.15
CA LEU A 99 -6.41 7.53 -7.98
C LEU A 99 -6.04 8.80 -8.77
N LEU A 100 -6.46 8.94 -10.03
CA LEU A 100 -6.22 10.16 -10.83
C LEU A 100 -6.81 11.41 -10.20
N ARG A 101 -8.03 11.31 -9.66
CA ARG A 101 -8.68 12.45 -9.00
C ARG A 101 -7.87 12.94 -7.81
N GLN A 102 -7.22 12.03 -7.08
CA GLN A 102 -6.35 12.38 -5.96
C GLN A 102 -5.00 12.98 -6.41
N ILE A 103 -4.43 12.49 -7.51
CA ILE A 103 -3.20 13.05 -8.11
C ILE A 103 -3.46 14.50 -8.57
N VAL A 104 -4.55 14.74 -9.30
CA VAL A 104 -4.89 16.10 -9.77
C VAL A 104 -5.26 17.02 -8.60
N GLY A 105 -5.93 16.50 -7.57
CA GLY A 105 -6.27 17.27 -6.37
C GLY A 105 -5.06 17.70 -5.53
N THR A 106 -3.99 16.91 -5.51
CA THR A 106 -2.74 17.23 -4.79
C THR A 106 -1.88 18.24 -5.54
N ILE A 107 -1.83 18.17 -6.88
CA ILE A 107 -1.08 19.12 -7.72
C ILE A 107 -1.73 20.52 -7.69
N SER A 108 -3.05 20.61 -7.57
CA SER A 108 -3.77 21.89 -7.55
C SER A 108 -3.81 22.58 -6.17
N ALA A 109 -3.38 21.89 -5.10
CA ALA A 109 -3.43 22.37 -3.72
C ALA A 109 -2.07 22.80 -3.14
N GLU A 110 -1.03 22.94 -3.97
CA GLU A 110 0.26 23.44 -3.52
C GLU A 110 0.26 24.97 -3.32
N THR A 111 -0.13 25.40 -2.12
CA THR A 111 0.69 26.37 -1.38
C THR A 111 1.18 25.63 -0.13
N PRO A 112 2.46 25.24 -0.04
CA PRO A 112 2.91 24.38 1.04
C PRO A 112 3.09 25.19 2.33
N THR A 113 2.17 25.02 3.26
CA THR A 113 2.49 25.17 4.69
C THR A 113 3.31 23.93 5.09
N PRO A 114 4.50 24.09 5.70
CA PRO A 114 5.30 22.95 6.10
C PRO A 114 4.62 22.28 7.31
N VAL A 115 3.71 21.35 7.05
CA VAL A 115 3.35 20.32 8.01
C VAL A 115 4.56 19.41 8.08
N GLY A 116 5.15 19.31 9.27
CA GLY A 116 6.36 18.53 9.53
C GLY A 116 6.24 17.17 8.87
N ILE A 117 7.13 16.92 7.90
CA ILE A 117 7.34 15.61 7.32
C ILE A 117 7.59 14.68 8.51
N PRO A 118 6.82 13.60 8.75
CA PRO A 118 7.31 12.54 9.60
C PRO A 118 8.60 12.10 8.91
N VAL A 119 9.73 12.38 9.56
CA VAL A 119 11.04 12.01 9.05
C VAL A 119 11.01 10.50 8.89
N PHE A 120 10.76 10.04 7.66
CA PHE A 120 11.12 8.70 7.26
C PHE A 120 12.63 8.68 7.37
N VAL A 121 13.10 8.21 8.52
CA VAL A 121 14.52 8.01 8.78
C VAL A 121 14.97 7.12 7.65
N GLU A 122 15.74 7.70 6.74
CA GLU A 122 16.32 7.07 5.56
C GLU A 122 16.67 5.63 5.93
N ALA A 123 15.92 4.67 5.39
CA ALA A 123 16.06 3.29 5.81
C ALA A 123 17.46 2.85 5.39
N LYS A 124 18.42 2.90 6.32
CA LYS A 124 19.74 2.30 6.13
C LYS A 124 19.47 0.88 5.63
N VAL A 125 19.87 0.62 4.39
CA VAL A 125 19.77 -0.70 3.78
C VAL A 125 20.78 -1.57 4.50
N TYR A 126 20.30 -2.31 5.49
CA TYR A 126 21.11 -3.31 6.17
C TYR A 126 21.03 -4.58 5.35
N HIS A 127 22.16 -4.98 4.76
CA HIS A 127 22.25 -6.29 4.14
C HIS A 127 22.05 -7.34 5.23
N SER A 128 21.00 -8.15 5.08
CA SER A 128 20.80 -9.33 5.93
C SER A 128 22.03 -10.25 5.80
N PRO A 129 22.38 -10.99 6.87
CA PRO A 129 23.48 -11.93 6.81
C PRO A 129 23.19 -12.98 5.72
N GLN A 130 23.95 -12.93 4.62
CA GLN A 130 23.83 -13.86 3.50
C GLN A 130 24.07 -15.33 3.92
N ALA A 131 24.74 -15.53 5.06
CA ALA A 131 25.04 -16.85 5.62
C ALA A 131 23.94 -17.39 6.55
N ALA A 132 22.90 -16.62 6.88
CA ALA A 132 21.82 -17.13 7.71
C ALA A 132 20.97 -18.13 6.93
N SER A 133 20.79 -19.30 7.53
CA SER A 133 20.08 -20.45 7.00
C SER A 133 18.67 -20.60 7.57
N THR A 134 18.39 -19.91 8.68
CA THR A 134 17.06 -19.90 9.32
C THR A 134 16.59 -18.49 9.61
N LEU A 135 15.27 -18.33 9.71
CA LEU A 135 14.66 -17.06 10.10
C LEU A 135 15.09 -16.63 11.51
N ILE A 136 15.35 -17.59 12.40
CA ILE A 136 15.82 -17.33 13.77
C ILE A 136 17.26 -16.81 13.77
N GLU A 137 18.12 -17.32 12.89
CA GLU A 137 19.48 -16.78 12.72
C GLU A 137 19.46 -15.32 12.24
N ILE A 138 18.51 -14.95 11.38
CA ILE A 138 18.31 -13.55 10.96
C ILE A 138 17.86 -12.71 12.15
N LEU A 139 16.88 -13.18 12.93
CA LEU A 139 16.40 -12.50 14.14
C LEU A 139 17.53 -12.29 15.15
N ASP A 140 18.31 -13.34 15.44
CA ASP A 140 19.45 -13.27 16.36
C ASP A 140 20.53 -12.31 15.87
N TRP A 141 20.83 -12.31 14.57
CA TRP A 141 21.80 -11.39 13.98
C TRP A 141 21.37 -9.92 14.13
N HIS A 142 20.09 -9.64 13.89
CA HIS A 142 19.53 -8.30 14.04
C HIS A 142 19.44 -7.89 15.51
N ALA A 143 18.99 -8.76 16.40
CA ALA A 143 18.93 -8.46 17.83
C ALA A 143 20.32 -8.15 18.40
N ALA A 144 21.38 -8.81 17.93
CA ALA A 144 22.75 -8.56 18.37
C ALA A 144 23.33 -7.20 17.90
N ARG A 145 22.84 -6.63 16.80
CA ARG A 145 23.41 -5.42 16.17
C ARG A 145 22.50 -4.20 16.22
N HIS A 146 21.19 -4.45 16.21
CA HIS A 146 20.11 -3.50 16.02
C HIS A 146 18.94 -3.83 16.96
N ALA A 147 19.25 -4.18 18.21
CA ALA A 147 18.30 -4.56 19.25
C ALA A 147 17.04 -3.67 19.31
N GLU A 148 17.24 -2.35 19.39
CA GLU A 148 16.17 -1.36 19.54
C GLU A 148 15.52 -0.92 18.22
N ARG A 149 15.97 -1.46 17.08
CA ARG A 149 15.34 -1.16 15.79
C ARG A 149 13.96 -1.83 15.76
N VAL A 150 12.94 -1.04 15.41
CA VAL A 150 11.59 -1.54 15.16
C VAL A 150 11.61 -2.51 13.99
N HIS A 151 11.10 -3.72 14.22
CA HIS A 151 10.91 -4.75 13.21
C HIS A 151 9.47 -4.76 12.68
N PHE A 152 8.50 -4.59 13.57
CA PHE A 152 7.07 -4.49 13.22
C PHE A 152 6.45 -3.28 13.90
N THR A 153 5.61 -2.55 13.17
CA THR A 153 4.65 -1.60 13.73
C THR A 153 3.27 -2.17 13.50
N LEU A 154 2.58 -2.53 14.58
CA LEU A 154 1.23 -3.07 14.54
C LEU A 154 0.22 -1.94 14.66
N TYR A 155 -0.85 -2.02 13.88
CA TYR A 155 -1.98 -1.08 13.93
C TYR A 155 -3.20 -1.83 14.47
N ASP A 156 -3.86 -1.26 15.46
CA ASP A 156 -5.17 -1.75 15.90
C ASP A 156 -6.34 -1.00 15.24
N GLU A 157 -7.56 -1.47 15.50
CA GLU A 157 -8.80 -0.90 14.96
C GLU A 157 -9.06 0.55 15.42
N GLU A 158 -8.36 1.01 16.46
CA GLU A 158 -8.45 2.35 17.04
C GLU A 158 -7.30 3.27 16.57
N GLU A 159 -6.58 2.86 15.52
CA GLU A 159 -5.38 3.52 14.98
C GLU A 159 -4.22 3.65 16.00
N ARG A 160 -4.24 2.87 17.09
CA ARG A 160 -3.10 2.83 18.02
C ARG A 160 -2.00 1.97 17.41
N THR A 161 -0.77 2.44 17.56
CA THR A 161 0.41 1.76 17.07
C THR A 161 1.15 1.07 18.20
N GLU A 162 1.59 -0.16 17.95
CA GLU A 162 2.53 -0.88 18.81
C GLU A 162 3.80 -1.22 18.02
N ASP A 163 4.92 -0.62 18.44
CA ASP A 163 6.23 -0.94 17.89
C ASP A 163 6.85 -2.15 18.60
N ILE A 164 7.26 -3.14 17.81
CA ILE A 164 7.97 -4.32 18.26
C ILE A 164 9.40 -4.25 17.74
N THR A 165 10.37 -4.14 18.65
CA THR A 165 11.80 -4.17 18.31
C THR A 165 12.33 -5.58 18.14
N TYR A 166 13.48 -5.73 17.47
CA TYR A 166 14.16 -7.02 17.34
C TYR A 166 14.45 -7.67 18.69
N ARG A 167 14.88 -6.89 19.69
CA ARG A 167 15.13 -7.40 21.04
C ARG A 167 13.85 -7.92 21.70
N MET A 168 12.76 -7.15 21.64
CA MET A 168 11.48 -7.56 22.22
C MET A 168 10.98 -8.87 21.63
N LEU A 169 11.05 -9.01 20.30
CA LEU A 169 10.63 -10.22 19.62
C LEU A 169 11.52 -11.42 19.97
N GLN A 170 12.84 -11.24 19.99
CA GLN A 170 13.79 -12.29 20.34
C GLN A 170 13.59 -12.79 21.77
N GLU A 171 13.44 -11.89 22.74
CA GLU A 171 13.20 -12.24 24.14
C GLU A 171 11.91 -13.05 24.30
N GLN A 172 10.83 -12.62 23.65
CA GLN A 172 9.53 -13.29 23.73
C GLN A 172 9.52 -14.65 23.02
N ALA A 173 10.14 -14.74 21.84
CA ALA A 173 10.30 -16.01 21.12
C ALA A 173 11.10 -17.02 21.95
N LYS A 174 12.23 -16.60 22.55
CA LYS A 174 13.05 -17.45 23.44
C LYS A 174 12.29 -17.90 24.68
N ALA A 175 11.52 -17.00 25.30
CA ALA A 175 10.70 -17.34 26.46
C ALA A 175 9.62 -18.38 26.10
N LEU A 176 8.97 -18.21 24.94
CA LEU A 176 7.96 -19.16 24.44
C LEU A 176 8.58 -20.52 24.13
N ALA A 177 9.70 -20.55 23.40
CA ALA A 177 10.43 -21.78 23.08
C ALA A 177 10.85 -22.54 24.35
N ALA A 178 11.40 -21.82 25.34
CA ALA A 178 11.76 -22.40 26.64
C ALA A 178 10.53 -22.96 27.37
N GLY A 179 9.40 -22.26 27.34
CA GLY A 179 8.14 -22.72 27.91
C GLY A 179 7.62 -24.00 27.25
N LEU A 180 7.66 -24.08 25.91
CA LEU A 180 7.26 -25.28 25.17
C LEU A 180 8.17 -26.47 25.51
N HIS A 181 9.48 -26.25 25.58
CA HIS A 181 10.44 -27.28 25.95
C HIS A 181 10.18 -27.82 27.37
N GLN A 182 9.85 -26.94 28.32
CA GLN A 182 9.46 -27.35 29.68
C GLN A 182 8.16 -28.17 29.71
N HIS A 183 7.27 -27.99 28.74
CA HIS A 183 6.05 -28.79 28.58
C HIS A 183 6.28 -30.07 27.77
N GLY A 184 7.53 -30.42 27.47
CA GLY A 184 7.91 -31.69 26.86
C GLY A 184 7.96 -31.68 25.34
N LEU A 185 7.79 -30.52 24.69
CA LEU A 185 7.95 -30.42 23.25
C LEU A 185 9.43 -30.48 22.86
N SER A 186 9.70 -31.27 21.82
CA SER A 186 11.02 -31.47 21.24
C SER A 186 11.08 -30.95 19.81
N SER A 187 12.31 -30.81 19.29
CA SER A 187 12.51 -30.45 17.89
C SER A 187 11.83 -31.49 16.97
N GLY A 188 11.07 -30.99 15.99
CA GLY A 188 10.29 -31.83 15.07
C GLY A 188 8.83 -32.03 15.48
N ASP A 189 8.46 -31.72 16.73
CA ASP A 189 7.07 -31.71 17.15
C ASP A 189 6.27 -30.60 16.46
N LYS A 190 4.98 -30.86 16.23
CA LYS A 190 4.10 -29.93 15.51
C LYS A 190 3.38 -29.03 16.51
N VAL A 191 3.48 -27.72 16.28
CA VAL A 191 2.75 -26.70 17.06
C VAL A 191 1.75 -25.99 16.15
N ALA A 192 0.49 -25.92 16.57
CA ALA A 192 -0.53 -25.12 15.90
C ALA A 192 -0.59 -23.72 16.53
N ILE A 193 -0.54 -22.68 15.70
CA ILE A 193 -0.65 -21.28 16.14
C ILE A 193 -2.02 -20.77 15.69
N MET A 194 -2.90 -20.48 16.66
CA MET A 194 -4.24 -19.92 16.43
C MET A 194 -4.39 -18.62 17.22
N LEU A 195 -3.67 -17.58 16.77
CA LEU A 195 -3.67 -16.26 17.39
C LEU A 195 -3.98 -15.21 16.32
N PRO A 196 -4.67 -14.11 16.68
CA PRO A 196 -4.81 -12.97 15.77
C PRO A 196 -3.44 -12.37 15.47
N THR A 197 -3.31 -11.72 14.31
CA THR A 197 -2.07 -10.99 13.96
C THR A 197 -1.77 -9.97 15.05
N GLY A 198 -0.61 -10.11 15.68
CA GLY A 198 -0.22 -9.28 16.80
C GLY A 198 1.03 -9.83 17.48
N ARG A 199 1.46 -9.18 18.56
CA ARG A 199 2.71 -9.52 19.24
C ARG A 199 2.82 -10.99 19.64
N GLY A 200 1.75 -11.57 20.17
CA GLY A 200 1.70 -12.98 20.56
C GLY A 200 1.86 -13.94 19.38
N PHE A 201 1.27 -13.61 18.23
CA PHE A 201 1.41 -14.40 17.01
C PHE A 201 2.88 -14.44 16.54
N PHE A 202 3.55 -13.28 16.46
CA PHE A 202 4.94 -13.23 16.04
C PHE A 202 5.86 -13.93 17.05
N ALA A 203 5.67 -13.72 18.35
CA ALA A 203 6.43 -14.45 19.36
C ALA A 203 6.27 -15.98 19.24
N ALA A 204 5.04 -16.46 18.98
CA ALA A 204 4.78 -17.88 18.75
C ALA A 204 5.43 -18.39 17.46
N PHE A 205 5.33 -17.63 16.38
CA PHE A 205 5.91 -17.99 15.08
C PHE A 205 7.43 -18.14 15.17
N TYR A 206 8.13 -17.18 15.77
CA TYR A 206 9.59 -17.25 15.96
C TYR A 206 10.00 -18.19 17.10
N GLY A 207 9.15 -18.42 18.09
CA GLY A 207 9.46 -19.33 19.20
C GLY A 207 9.22 -20.83 18.89
N THR A 208 8.61 -21.14 17.74
CA THR A 208 8.34 -22.52 17.29
C THR A 208 9.11 -22.93 16.04
N ALA A 209 9.84 -21.99 15.43
CA ALA A 209 10.61 -22.20 14.20
C ALA A 209 11.96 -22.90 14.42
#